data_AF-A0A9D1BQF6-F1
#
_entry.id   AF-A0A9D1BQF6-F1
#
_cell.length_a   1.000
_cell.length_b   1.000
_cell.length_c   1.000
_cell.angle_alpha   90.00
_cell.angle_beta   90.00
_cell.angle_gamma   90.00
#
_symmetry.space_group_name_H-M   'P 1'
#
loop_
_entity.id
_entity.type
_entity.pdbx_description
1 polymer ?
#
loop_
_entity_poly.entity_id
_entity_poly.type
_entity_poly.pdbx_seq_one_letter_code
_entity_poly.pdbx_strand_id
1 'polypeptide(L)' 'AVRPFKVPVSLEQIKQEPELADMVLVKNSRLSVQPVTEAEWVHICKMGGIDP' A
#
# COMPACT_ATOMS: atom_id res chain seq x y z
N ALA A 1 -2.27 -5.09 14.89
CA ALA A 1 -1.76 -5.49 13.56
C ALA A 1 -1.68 -7.01 13.51
N VAL A 2 -1.95 -7.63 12.36
CA VAL A 2 -1.94 -9.10 12.23
C VAL A 2 -0.51 -9.65 12.16
N ARG A 3 0.39 -8.98 11.42
CA ARG A 3 1.83 -9.32 11.32
C ARG A 3 2.62 -8.15 10.70
N PRO A 4 3.94 -8.05 10.91
CA PRO A 4 4.77 -7.06 10.23
C PRO A 4 5.08 -7.46 8.78
N PHE A 5 5.47 -6.49 7.96
CA PHE A 5 6.07 -6.76 6.64
C PHE A 5 7.52 -7.23 6.82
N LYS A 6 7.98 -8.13 5.93
CA LYS A 6 9.39 -8.53 5.89
C LYS A 6 10.27 -7.43 5.32
N VAL A 7 9.72 -6.70 4.35
CA VAL A 7 10.35 -5.54 3.71
C VAL A 7 9.49 -4.32 4.02
N PRO A 8 10.04 -3.26 4.66
CA PRO A 8 9.28 -2.05 4.89
C PRO A 8 8.94 -1.40 3.55
N VAL A 9 7.67 -1.05 3.36
CA VAL A 9 7.18 -0.37 2.16
C VAL A 9 7.04 1.11 2.48
N SER A 10 7.88 1.95 1.85
CA SER A 10 7.86 3.39 2.04
C SER A 10 6.81 4.06 1.16
N LEU A 11 6.39 5.27 1.54
CA LEU A 11 5.47 6.07 0.72
C LEU A 11 6.08 6.43 -0.64
N GLU A 12 7.39 6.60 -0.72
CA GLU A 12 8.09 6.88 -1.97
C GLU A 12 8.00 5.68 -2.93
N GLN A 13 8.16 4.45 -2.41
CA GLN A 13 7.97 3.24 -3.20
C GLN A 13 6.53 3.14 -3.70
N ILE A 14 5.54 3.37 -2.83
CA ILE A 14 4.12 3.33 -3.22
C ILE A 14 3.81 4.35 -4.33
N LYS A 15 4.40 5.54 -4.28
CA LYS A 15 4.22 6.58 -5.31
C LYS A 15 4.88 6.27 -6.64
N GLN A 16 5.90 5.41 -6.65
CA GLN A 16 6.58 4.98 -7.88
C GLN A 16 5.85 3.83 -8.59
N GLU A 17 4.94 3.15 -7.89
CA GLU A 17 4.18 2.03 -8.43
C GLU A 17 2.99 2.52 -9.27
N PRO A 18 2.95 2.28 -10.59
CA PRO A 18 1.86 2.72 -11.44
C PRO A 18 0.53 2.05 -11.09
N GLU A 19 0.57 0.82 -10.57
CA GLU A 19 -0.62 0.06 -10.14
C GLU A 19 -1.27 0.65 -8.88
N LEU A 20 -0.54 1.49 -8.12
CA LEU A 20 -1.03 2.16 -6.93
C LEU A 20 -1.28 3.67 -7.15
N ALA A 21 -1.13 4.16 -8.39
CA ALA A 21 -1.26 5.58 -8.70
C ALA A 21 -2.67 6.13 -8.36
N ASP A 22 -3.69 5.26 -8.45
CA ASP A 22 -5.06 5.62 -8.13
C ASP A 22 -5.43 5.54 -6.65
N MET A 23 -4.53 4.99 -5.82
CA MET A 23 -4.77 4.77 -4.40
C MET A 23 -5.01 6.07 -3.65
N VAL A 24 -5.98 6.06 -2.74
CA VAL A 24 -6.34 7.25 -1.94
C VAL A 24 -5.13 7.77 -1.15
N LEU A 25 -4.23 6.89 -0.72
CA LEU A 25 -3.00 7.25 0.00
C LEU A 25 -2.07 8.15 -0.82
N VAL A 26 -2.03 7.94 -2.13
CA VAL A 26 -1.24 8.74 -3.08
C VAL A 26 -1.92 10.08 -3.35
N LYS A 27 -3.25 10.08 -3.49
CA LYS A 27 -4.04 11.26 -3.89
C LYS A 27 -4.40 12.19 -2.74
N ASN A 28 -4.62 11.67 -1.53
CA ASN A 28 -5.11 12.43 -0.38
C ASN A 28 -4.43 11.99 0.92
N SER A 29 -3.31 12.63 1.23
CA SER A 29 -2.50 12.34 2.42
C SER A 29 -3.11 12.78 3.75
N ARG A 30 -4.21 13.53 3.74
CA ARG A 30 -4.83 14.06 4.98
C ARG A 30 -5.92 13.15 5.55
N LEU A 31 -6.30 12.09 4.83
CA LEU A 31 -7.31 11.16 5.29
C LEU A 31 -6.66 10.09 6.18
N SER A 32 -7.03 10.04 7.46
CA SER A 32 -6.43 9.11 8.44
C SER A 32 -6.89 7.66 8.26
N VAL A 33 -8.12 7.47 7.79
CA VAL A 33 -8.70 6.15 7.47
C VAL A 33 -9.14 6.16 6.03
N GLN A 34 -8.51 5.32 5.22
CA GLN A 34 -8.64 5.37 3.77
C GLN A 34 -9.17 4.03 3.26
N PRO A 35 -10.09 4.03 2.28
CA PRO A 35 -10.49 2.81 1.62
C PRO A 35 -9.31 2.28 0.78
N VAL A 36 -9.16 0.96 0.78
CA VAL A 36 -8.16 0.23 -0.01
C VAL A 36 -8.89 -0.89 -0.73
N THR A 37 -8.65 -1.03 -2.02
CA THR A 37 -9.21 -2.11 -2.83
C THR A 37 -8.42 -3.41 -2.61
N GLU A 38 -9.02 -4.55 -2.94
CA GLU A 38 -8.36 -5.85 -2.82
C GLU A 38 -7.09 -5.93 -3.67
N ALA A 39 -7.11 -5.38 -4.89
CA ALA A 39 -5.95 -5.35 -5.78
C ALA A 39 -4.78 -4.56 -5.17
N GLU A 40 -5.04 -3.36 -4.64
CA GLU A 40 -4.03 -2.55 -3.96
C GLU A 40 -3.48 -3.25 -2.72
N TRP A 41 -4.35 -3.90 -1.93
CA TRP A 41 -3.95 -4.65 -0.75
C TRP A 41 -3.00 -5.79 -1.10
N VAL A 42 -3.38 -6.62 -2.08
CA VAL A 42 -2.57 -7.76 -2.54
C VAL A 42 -1.23 -7.28 -3.08
N HIS A 43 -1.19 -6.16 -3.81
CA HIS A 43 0.06 -5.59 -4.33
C HIS A 43 0.99 -5.13 -3.20
N ILE A 44 0.47 -4.38 -2.23
CA ILE A 44 1.25 -3.90 -1.08
C ILE A 44 1.76 -5.08 -0.24
N CYS A 45 0.95 -6.13 -0.03
CA CYS A 45 1.38 -7.34 0.66
C CYS A 45 2.55 -8.02 -0.08
N LYS A 46 2.49 -8.13 -1.41
CA LYS A 46 3.60 -8.65 -2.22
C LYS A 46 4.86 -7.80 -2.08
N MET A 47 4.74 -6.47 -2.16
CA MET A 47 5.86 -5.54 -1.93
C MET A 47 6.47 -5.72 -0.54
N GLY A 48 5.64 -5.95 0.48
CA GLY A 48 6.04 -6.22 1.85
C GLY A 48 6.59 -7.63 2.11
N GLY A 49 6.63 -8.49 1.09
CA GLY A 49 7.13 -9.87 1.17
C GLY A 49 6.23 -10.83 1.96
N ILE A 50 4.92 -10.56 1.98
CA ILE A 50 3.92 -11.28 2.76
C ILE A 50 2.76 -11.75 1.87
N ASP A 51 2.18 -12.90 2.20
CA ASP A 51 1.01 -13.45 1.49
C ASP A 51 -0.29 -12.94 2.13
N PRO A 52 -1.13 -12.15 1.43
CA PRO A 52 -2.16 -11.25 1.99
C PRO A 52 -3.10 -11.85 3.04
#